data_AF-A0A7U9T1X5-F1
#
_entry.id   AF-A0A7U9T1X5-F1
#
_cell.length_a   1.000
_cell.length_b   1.000
_cell.length_c   1.000
_cell.angle_alpha   90.00
_cell.angle_beta   90.00
_cell.angle_gamma   90.00
#
_symmetry.space_group_name_H-M   'P 1'
#
loop_
_entity.id
_entity.type
_entity.pdbx_description
1 polymer ?
#
loop_
_entity_poly.entity_id
_entity_poly.type
_entity_poly.pdbx_seq_one_letter_code
_entity_poly.pdbx_strand_id
1 'polypeptide(L)'
;MKKNGKRMASIAAVLALTTGMLAGCGGQDRAVEGSADNSGQGQPAGGGTISVHYSAGGFGDEWMDAMSQDYKSLTGVTVKWVPSYSTGEIQSLLNSEQEYNDIVMPLLNMYQAQDAHMLEDLTSVYDAVCDGESRAIKDKMNQTLYEYSLAPDGKRYIMYGSNSVSAFCYNANTLDEAFGVGNWELPRTTDEMLAMSKDLVSKGYYAFSACSGISPRHRISS
;
A
#
# COMPACT_ATOMS: atom_id res chain seq x y z
N MET A 1 -16.21 -16.23 44.07
CA MET A 1 -17.50 -16.30 43.33
C MET A 1 -17.30 -17.10 42.05
N LYS A 2 -18.28 -17.93 41.65
CA LYS A 2 -18.24 -18.68 40.36
C LYS A 2 -18.72 -17.80 39.21
N LYS A 3 -18.08 -17.92 38.04
CA LYS A 3 -18.78 -18.00 36.75
C LYS A 3 -17.89 -18.71 35.72
N ASN A 4 -18.22 -19.97 35.45
CA ASN A 4 -17.67 -20.74 34.33
C ASN A 4 -18.39 -20.32 33.05
N GLY A 5 -17.71 -20.39 31.91
CA GLY A 5 -18.28 -20.04 30.60
C GLY A 5 -17.64 -20.78 29.42
N LYS A 6 -17.50 -22.10 29.51
CA LYS A 6 -17.17 -22.91 28.31
C LYS A 6 -18.31 -22.79 27.30
N ARG A 7 -18.01 -22.52 26.03
CA ARG A 7 -18.95 -22.75 24.91
C ARG A 7 -18.37 -23.80 23.99
N MET A 8 -19.12 -24.88 23.81
CA MET A 8 -18.72 -26.07 23.05
C MET A 8 -19.87 -26.41 22.12
N ALA A 9 -19.54 -26.57 20.83
CA ALA A 9 -20.16 -27.41 19.81
C ALA A 9 -21.71 -27.52 19.67
N SER A 10 -22.14 -27.32 18.41
CA SER A 10 -23.07 -28.18 17.64
C SER A 10 -24.56 -27.82 17.44
N ILE A 11 -24.87 -27.62 16.16
CA ILE A 11 -25.94 -28.27 15.35
C ILE A 11 -27.41 -28.04 15.76
N ALA A 12 -28.18 -27.37 14.88
CA ALA A 12 -29.33 -27.99 14.19
C ALA A 12 -29.97 -27.04 13.15
N ALA A 13 -30.31 -27.59 11.99
CA ALA A 13 -30.93 -26.89 10.86
C ALA A 13 -32.41 -26.51 11.09
N VAL A 14 -32.81 -25.31 10.63
CA VAL A 14 -34.09 -25.08 9.94
C VAL A 14 -33.90 -23.98 8.88
N LEU A 15 -33.98 -24.31 7.60
CA LEU A 15 -34.70 -23.48 6.64
C LEU A 15 -35.38 -24.40 5.62
N ALA A 16 -36.69 -24.54 5.75
CA ALA A 16 -37.48 -25.46 4.94
C ALA A 16 -37.72 -24.91 3.53
N LEU A 17 -37.86 -25.81 2.56
CA LEU A 17 -38.22 -25.47 1.19
C LEU A 17 -39.61 -24.81 1.12
N THR A 18 -39.73 -23.78 0.27
CA THR A 18 -40.95 -23.58 -0.53
C THR A 18 -40.56 -23.29 -1.98
N THR A 19 -41.27 -23.93 -2.91
CA THR A 19 -40.94 -24.01 -4.34
C THR A 19 -41.91 -23.18 -5.17
N GLY A 20 -41.43 -22.52 -6.23
CA GLY A 20 -42.25 -21.95 -7.30
C GLY A 20 -41.34 -21.48 -8.45
N MET A 21 -41.23 -22.23 -9.56
CA MET A 21 -41.92 -21.95 -10.84
C MET A 21 -41.43 -20.65 -11.51
N LEU A 22 -40.88 -20.56 -12.74
CA LEU A 22 -40.76 -21.40 -13.95
C LEU A 22 -39.52 -20.90 -14.76
N ALA A 23 -38.90 -21.55 -15.75
CA ALA A 23 -38.91 -22.91 -16.31
C ALA A 23 -37.70 -23.07 -17.28
N GLY A 24 -37.35 -24.30 -17.69
CA GLY A 24 -36.29 -24.56 -18.69
C GLY A 24 -35.91 -26.04 -18.77
N CYS A 25 -36.38 -26.74 -19.81
CA CYS A 25 -36.28 -28.21 -19.94
C CYS A 25 -34.94 -28.70 -20.49
N GLY A 26 -34.49 -29.89 -20.08
CA GLY A 26 -33.67 -30.75 -20.96
C GLY A 26 -32.64 -31.68 -20.27
N GLY A 27 -32.94 -32.99 -20.25
CA GLY A 27 -31.93 -34.04 -20.12
C GLY A 27 -31.62 -34.52 -18.70
N GLN A 28 -31.87 -35.80 -18.44
CA GLN A 28 -31.65 -36.47 -17.16
C GLN A 28 -30.80 -37.72 -17.39
N ASP A 29 -29.66 -37.85 -16.69
CA ASP A 29 -29.22 -39.15 -16.15
C ASP A 29 -28.15 -39.00 -15.05
N ARG A 30 -27.83 -40.11 -14.37
CA ARG A 30 -27.59 -40.14 -12.92
C ARG A 30 -26.13 -39.99 -12.46
N ALA A 31 -26.04 -39.37 -11.28
CA ALA A 31 -24.98 -39.37 -10.25
C ALA A 31 -23.84 -40.41 -10.33
N VAL A 32 -22.62 -39.91 -10.09
CA VAL A 32 -21.52 -40.64 -9.41
C VAL A 32 -20.89 -39.70 -8.39
N GLU A 33 -20.71 -40.17 -7.14
CA GLU A 33 -19.95 -39.48 -6.10
C GLU A 33 -18.44 -39.54 -6.42
N GLY A 34 -17.74 -38.41 -6.32
CA GLY A 34 -16.31 -38.34 -6.61
C GLY A 34 -15.61 -37.34 -5.71
N SER A 35 -14.95 -37.84 -4.66
CA SER A 35 -14.09 -37.04 -3.79
C SER A 35 -12.87 -36.55 -4.55
N ALA A 36 -12.64 -35.24 -4.58
CA ALA A 36 -11.38 -34.66 -5.02
C ALA A 36 -11.13 -33.36 -4.24
N ASP A 37 -10.08 -33.35 -3.44
CA ASP A 37 -9.45 -32.10 -3.01
C ASP A 37 -9.04 -31.32 -4.25
N ASN A 38 -9.37 -30.03 -4.31
CA ASN A 38 -8.59 -29.12 -5.12
C ASN A 38 -8.53 -27.74 -4.44
N SER A 39 -7.31 -27.21 -4.36
CA SER A 39 -7.01 -25.89 -3.83
C SER A 39 -7.65 -24.81 -4.71
N GLY A 40 -8.82 -24.33 -4.31
CA GLY A 40 -9.50 -23.23 -4.98
C GLY A 40 -8.78 -21.91 -4.74
N GLN A 41 -7.93 -21.49 -5.69
CA GLN A 41 -7.67 -20.07 -5.88
C GLN A 41 -9.02 -19.39 -6.07
N GLY A 42 -9.36 -18.44 -5.19
CA GLY A 42 -10.63 -17.73 -5.24
C GLY A 42 -10.67 -16.83 -6.48
N GLN A 43 -11.28 -17.31 -7.56
CA GLN A 43 -11.65 -16.46 -8.69
C GLN A 43 -12.44 -15.27 -8.14
N PRO A 44 -12.06 -14.00 -8.42
CA PRO A 44 -12.81 -12.86 -7.91
C PRO A 44 -14.24 -12.93 -8.41
N ALA A 45 -15.20 -12.90 -7.49
CA ALA A 45 -16.61 -12.80 -7.83
C ALA A 45 -16.84 -11.44 -8.51
N GLY A 46 -17.00 -11.45 -9.84
CA GLY A 46 -17.07 -10.23 -10.64
C GLY A 46 -18.17 -9.28 -10.17
N GLY A 47 -17.83 -8.00 -10.00
CA GLY A 47 -18.76 -6.93 -9.61
C GLY A 47 -18.51 -6.26 -8.26
N GLY A 48 -17.42 -6.60 -7.56
CA GLY A 48 -17.05 -5.95 -6.28
C GLY A 48 -16.54 -4.50 -6.42
N THR A 49 -16.43 -3.81 -5.29
CA THR A 49 -15.65 -2.56 -5.14
C THR A 49 -14.68 -2.72 -3.97
N ILE A 50 -13.44 -2.30 -4.15
CA ILE A 50 -12.41 -2.20 -3.10
C ILE A 50 -12.11 -0.71 -2.89
N SER A 51 -12.01 -0.29 -1.63
CA SER A 51 -11.73 1.07 -1.21
C SER A 51 -10.30 1.20 -0.66
N VAL A 52 -9.59 2.25 -1.09
CA VAL A 52 -8.18 2.47 -0.76
C VAL A 52 -8.00 3.87 -0.18
N HIS A 53 -7.73 3.95 1.13
CA HIS A 53 -7.43 5.22 1.79
C HIS A 53 -5.94 5.52 1.64
N TYR A 54 -5.57 6.59 0.95
CA TYR A 54 -4.18 6.89 0.61
C TYR A 54 -3.77 8.31 1.02
N SER A 55 -2.50 8.51 1.34
CA SER A 55 -1.96 9.85 1.58
C SER A 55 -1.73 10.61 0.26
N ALA A 56 -2.51 11.66 0.03
CA ALA A 56 -2.44 12.51 -1.16
C ALA A 56 -1.25 13.50 -1.11
N GLY A 57 -0.04 12.97 -0.94
CA GLY A 57 1.23 13.71 -0.82
C GLY A 57 1.74 14.38 -2.11
N GLY A 58 0.89 14.58 -3.12
CA GLY A 58 1.25 15.25 -4.37
C GLY A 58 2.07 14.42 -5.37
N PHE A 59 2.04 13.09 -5.28
CA PHE A 59 2.77 12.17 -6.17
C PHE A 59 2.14 11.98 -7.57
N GLY A 60 1.06 12.71 -7.89
CA GLY A 60 0.17 12.41 -9.02
C GLY A 60 -0.82 11.27 -8.70
N ASP A 61 -1.94 11.26 -9.42
CA ASP A 61 -3.02 10.28 -9.34
C ASP A 61 -3.24 9.53 -10.68
N GLU A 62 -2.55 9.93 -11.75
CA GLU A 62 -2.72 9.35 -13.10
C GLU A 62 -2.37 7.86 -13.14
N TRP A 63 -1.41 7.42 -12.31
CA TRP A 63 -1.03 6.02 -12.16
C TRP A 63 -2.08 5.21 -11.39
N MET A 64 -2.85 5.83 -10.49
CA MET A 64 -3.94 5.19 -9.75
C MET A 64 -5.09 4.89 -10.70
N ASP A 65 -5.43 5.83 -11.57
CA ASP A 65 -6.46 5.65 -12.61
C ASP A 65 -6.08 4.53 -13.59
N ALA A 66 -4.84 4.52 -14.10
CA ALA A 66 -4.34 3.47 -14.98
C ALA A 66 -4.41 2.08 -14.32
N MET A 67 -3.87 1.95 -13.10
CA MET A 67 -3.91 0.71 -12.33
C MET A 67 -5.34 0.23 -12.06
N SER A 68 -6.27 1.15 -11.81
CA SER A 68 -7.68 0.83 -11.56
C SER A 68 -8.40 0.33 -12.81
N GLN A 69 -8.07 0.88 -13.98
CA GLN A 69 -8.62 0.45 -15.27
C GLN A 69 -8.11 -0.94 -15.66
N ASP A 70 -6.82 -1.21 -15.48
CA ASP A 70 -6.22 -2.53 -15.72
C ASP A 70 -6.81 -3.58 -14.77
N TYR A 71 -6.82 -3.30 -13.46
CA TYR A 71 -7.37 -4.22 -12.46
C TYR A 71 -8.85 -4.53 -12.71
N LYS A 72 -9.65 -3.51 -13.07
CA LYS A 72 -11.06 -3.69 -13.43
C LYS A 72 -11.25 -4.49 -14.72
N SER A 73 -10.37 -4.32 -15.70
CA SER A 73 -10.42 -5.08 -16.96
C SER A 73 -10.09 -6.55 -16.75
N LEU A 74 -9.19 -6.86 -15.80
CA LEU A 74 -8.80 -8.23 -15.45
C LEU A 74 -9.80 -8.94 -14.53
N THR A 75 -10.40 -8.23 -13.56
CA THR A 75 -11.16 -8.84 -12.46
C THR A 75 -12.65 -8.48 -12.41
N GLY A 76 -13.06 -7.43 -13.13
CA GLY A 76 -14.39 -6.81 -12.99
C GLY A 76 -14.59 -6.01 -11.70
N VAL A 77 -13.59 -5.92 -10.81
CA VAL A 77 -13.66 -5.17 -9.54
C VAL A 77 -13.34 -3.70 -9.77
N THR A 78 -14.09 -2.80 -9.13
CA THR A 78 -13.80 -1.35 -9.18
C THR A 78 -12.93 -0.94 -7.98
N VAL A 79 -11.89 -0.15 -8.22
CA VAL A 79 -11.09 0.46 -7.15
C VAL A 79 -11.61 1.88 -6.88
N LYS A 80 -11.82 2.22 -5.61
CA LYS A 80 -12.24 3.54 -5.14
C LYS A 80 -11.14 4.15 -4.27
N TRP A 81 -10.45 5.15 -4.79
CA TRP A 81 -9.45 5.90 -4.04
C TRP A 81 -10.10 6.94 -3.12
N VAL A 82 -9.66 7.00 -1.87
CA VAL A 82 -10.09 7.96 -0.85
C VAL A 82 -8.86 8.75 -0.40
N PRO A 83 -8.76 10.05 -0.69
CA PRO A 83 -7.58 10.84 -0.35
C PRO A 83 -7.60 11.34 1.09
N SER A 84 -6.52 11.08 1.83
CA SER A 84 -6.14 11.78 3.05
C SER A 84 -5.18 12.93 2.71
N TYR A 85 -5.47 14.13 3.20
CA TYR A 85 -4.61 15.31 3.03
C TYR A 85 -3.82 15.67 4.30
N SER A 86 -4.02 14.93 5.40
CA SER A 86 -3.41 15.20 6.70
C SER A 86 -2.49 14.06 7.13
N THR A 87 -1.21 14.37 7.33
CA THR A 87 -0.21 13.41 7.84
C THR A 87 -0.65 12.84 9.19
N GLY A 88 -0.85 11.51 9.26
CA GLY A 88 -1.28 10.82 10.47
C GLY A 88 -2.80 10.64 10.64
N GLU A 89 -3.62 11.10 9.68
CA GLU A 89 -5.08 10.89 9.70
C GLU A 89 -5.44 9.40 9.64
N ILE A 90 -4.87 8.65 8.70
CA ILE A 90 -5.10 7.20 8.53
C ILE A 90 -4.72 6.44 9.81
N GLN A 91 -3.56 6.74 10.42
CA GLN A 91 -3.17 6.18 11.72
C GLN A 91 -4.20 6.49 12.82
N SER A 92 -4.71 7.72 12.86
CA SER A 92 -5.66 8.17 13.88
C SER A 92 -7.03 7.51 13.74
N LEU A 93 -7.52 7.36 12.51
CA LEU A 93 -8.77 6.64 12.20
C LEU A 93 -8.65 5.16 12.55
N LEU A 94 -7.52 4.53 12.19
CA LEU A 94 -7.32 3.11 12.49
C LEU A 94 -7.21 2.88 14.01
N ASN A 95 -6.40 3.65 14.72
CA ASN A 95 -6.27 3.59 16.18
C ASN A 95 -7.56 3.93 16.96
N SER A 96 -8.56 4.54 16.31
CA SER A 96 -9.87 4.85 16.91
C SER A 96 -11.01 3.93 16.44
N GLU A 97 -10.67 2.88 15.69
CA GLU A 97 -11.63 1.93 15.08
C GLU A 97 -12.65 2.62 14.14
N GLN A 98 -12.24 3.74 13.53
CA GLN A 98 -13.05 4.55 12.59
C GLN A 98 -12.57 4.45 11.14
N GLU A 99 -11.45 3.75 10.89
CA GLU A 99 -11.04 3.39 9.53
C GLU A 99 -11.96 2.28 8.99
N TYR A 100 -12.46 2.48 7.78
CA TYR A 100 -13.46 1.61 7.14
C TYR A 100 -13.10 1.22 5.70
N ASN A 101 -11.95 1.69 5.18
CA ASN A 101 -11.48 1.33 3.85
C ASN A 101 -10.72 0.00 3.87
N ASP A 102 -10.82 -0.77 2.79
CA ASP A 102 -10.26 -2.12 2.70
C ASP A 102 -8.72 -2.15 2.68
N ILE A 103 -8.10 -1.11 2.12
CA ILE A 103 -6.65 -0.95 2.02
C ILE A 103 -6.25 0.45 2.51
N VAL A 104 -5.17 0.51 3.29
CA VAL A 104 -4.58 1.77 3.79
C VAL A 104 -3.17 1.97 3.25
N MET A 105 -2.93 3.15 2.66
CA MET A 105 -1.65 3.58 2.08
C MET A 105 -1.17 4.91 2.70
N PRO A 106 -0.78 4.90 3.99
CA PRO A 106 -0.28 6.07 4.68
C PRO A 106 1.14 6.47 4.26
N LEU A 107 1.49 7.73 4.49
CA LEU A 107 2.87 8.24 4.33
C LEU A 107 3.80 7.80 5.48
N LEU A 108 3.24 7.57 6.68
CA LEU A 108 3.97 7.12 7.87
C LEU A 108 3.79 5.62 8.10
N ASN A 109 4.65 5.02 8.94
CA ASN A 109 4.56 3.61 9.29
C ASN A 109 3.27 3.26 10.08
N MET A 110 3.00 1.95 10.20
CA MET A 110 1.83 1.39 10.88
C MET A 110 2.21 0.43 12.01
N TYR A 111 3.38 0.57 12.64
CA TYR A 111 3.85 -0.38 13.65
C TYR A 111 2.96 -0.43 14.89
N GLN A 112 2.41 0.70 15.34
CA GLN A 112 1.46 0.71 16.46
C GLN A 112 0.19 -0.11 16.16
N ALA A 113 -0.32 -0.03 14.92
CA ALA A 113 -1.48 -0.79 14.47
C ALA A 113 -1.18 -2.28 14.33
N GLN A 114 0.02 -2.62 13.84
CA GLN A 114 0.52 -3.99 13.79
C GLN A 114 0.58 -4.61 15.20
N ASP A 115 1.24 -3.92 16.13
CA ASP A 115 1.44 -4.40 17.50
C ASP A 115 0.11 -4.45 18.30
N ALA A 116 -0.89 -3.67 17.89
CA ALA A 116 -2.26 -3.72 18.40
C ALA A 116 -3.16 -4.76 17.70
N HIS A 117 -2.61 -5.56 16.78
CA HIS A 117 -3.33 -6.59 15.99
C HIS A 117 -4.51 -6.04 15.16
N MET A 118 -4.38 -4.82 14.62
CA MET A 118 -5.41 -4.13 13.83
C MET A 118 -5.22 -4.30 12.31
N LEU A 119 -4.24 -5.10 11.89
CA LEU A 119 -3.88 -5.32 10.48
C LEU A 119 -3.98 -6.81 10.14
N GLU A 120 -4.35 -7.12 8.89
CA GLU A 120 -4.45 -8.49 8.38
C GLU A 120 -3.07 -9.08 8.05
N ASP A 121 -2.93 -10.41 8.16
CA ASP A 121 -1.68 -11.11 7.88
C ASP A 121 -1.42 -11.22 6.37
N LEU A 122 -0.46 -10.45 5.87
CA LEU A 122 -0.07 -10.40 4.46
C LEU A 122 0.99 -11.44 4.08
N THR A 123 1.41 -12.34 4.99
CA THR A 123 2.49 -13.31 4.72
C THR A 123 2.17 -14.18 3.48
N SER A 124 0.92 -14.62 3.34
CA SER A 124 0.45 -15.37 2.16
C SER A 124 0.48 -14.56 0.86
N VAL A 125 0.30 -13.23 0.93
CA VAL A 125 0.40 -12.32 -0.21
C VAL A 125 1.86 -12.19 -0.66
N TYR A 126 2.81 -12.13 0.29
CA TYR A 126 4.24 -12.13 -0.01
C TYR A 126 4.71 -13.43 -0.70
N ASP A 127 4.13 -14.56 -0.32
CA ASP A 127 4.40 -15.87 -0.92
C ASP A 127 3.67 -16.11 -2.26
N ALA A 128 2.67 -15.28 -2.61
CA ALA A 128 1.91 -15.43 -3.84
C ALA A 128 2.77 -15.18 -5.09
N VAL A 129 2.46 -15.94 -6.15
CA VAL A 129 2.97 -15.72 -7.51
C VAL A 129 1.84 -15.09 -8.33
N CYS A 130 2.10 -13.96 -8.96
CA CYS A 130 1.11 -13.26 -9.79
C CYS A 130 0.85 -14.02 -11.10
N ASP A 131 -0.36 -13.89 -11.66
CA ASP A 131 -0.70 -14.50 -12.94
C ASP A 131 0.26 -14.05 -14.06
N GLY A 132 0.77 -15.02 -14.82
CA GLY A 132 1.77 -14.77 -15.87
C GLY A 132 3.22 -14.66 -15.37
N GLU A 133 3.47 -14.75 -14.06
CA GLU A 133 4.81 -14.72 -13.47
C GLU A 133 5.30 -16.08 -12.94
N SER A 134 6.60 -16.16 -12.63
CA SER A 134 7.27 -17.38 -12.15
C SER A 134 7.98 -17.22 -10.80
N ARG A 135 7.88 -16.04 -10.15
CA ARG A 135 8.55 -15.71 -8.89
C ARG A 135 7.54 -15.13 -7.90
N ALA A 136 7.73 -15.39 -6.62
CA ALA A 136 6.84 -14.86 -5.58
C ALA A 136 7.05 -13.34 -5.41
N ILE A 137 6.04 -12.64 -4.87
CA ILE A 137 6.12 -11.19 -4.63
C ILE A 137 7.36 -10.83 -3.79
N LYS A 138 7.63 -11.57 -2.71
CA LYS A 138 8.83 -11.39 -1.87
C LYS A 138 10.16 -11.43 -2.64
N ASP A 139 10.27 -12.24 -3.69
CA ASP A 139 11.53 -12.41 -4.44
C ASP A 139 11.80 -11.21 -5.38
N LYS A 140 10.76 -10.44 -5.70
CA LYS A 140 10.82 -9.27 -6.60
C LYS A 140 11.07 -7.96 -5.86
N MET A 141 10.84 -7.94 -4.54
CA MET A 141 10.96 -6.74 -3.71
C MET A 141 12.40 -6.46 -3.26
N ASN A 142 12.62 -5.23 -2.77
CA ASN A 142 13.85 -4.86 -2.07
C ASN A 142 13.95 -5.71 -0.79
N GLN A 143 14.98 -6.54 -0.70
CA GLN A 143 15.14 -7.51 0.40
C GLN A 143 15.34 -6.84 1.77
N THR A 144 15.97 -5.67 1.83
CA THR A 144 16.09 -4.89 3.07
C THR A 144 14.72 -4.47 3.61
N LEU A 145 13.81 -4.00 2.73
CA LEU A 145 12.45 -3.64 3.12
C LEU A 145 11.60 -4.89 3.45
N TYR A 146 11.83 -6.01 2.74
CA TYR A 146 11.14 -7.27 3.00
C TYR A 146 11.54 -7.88 4.36
N GLU A 147 12.81 -7.85 4.76
CA GLU A 147 13.21 -8.25 6.11
C GLU A 147 12.72 -7.26 7.17
N TYR A 148 12.76 -5.96 6.89
CA TYR A 148 12.25 -4.93 7.81
C TYR A 148 10.72 -4.94 8.01
N SER A 149 9.97 -5.66 7.17
CA SER A 149 8.52 -5.90 7.36
C SER A 149 8.18 -7.04 8.33
N LEU A 150 9.17 -7.80 8.80
CA LEU A 150 8.96 -8.94 9.68
C LEU A 150 8.59 -8.50 11.11
N ALA A 151 7.40 -8.86 11.56
CA ALA A 151 6.94 -8.63 12.92
C ALA A 151 7.54 -9.67 13.91
N PRO A 152 7.58 -9.38 15.23
CA PRO A 152 8.16 -10.29 16.23
C PRO A 152 7.51 -11.67 16.35
N ASP A 153 6.28 -11.83 15.84
CA ASP A 153 5.53 -13.08 15.79
C ASP A 153 5.83 -13.94 14.54
N GLY A 154 6.70 -13.45 13.65
CA GLY A 154 7.09 -14.12 12.41
C GLY A 154 6.23 -13.78 11.18
N LYS A 155 5.20 -12.93 11.33
CA LYS A 155 4.28 -12.53 10.26
C LYS A 155 4.66 -11.20 9.62
N ARG A 156 3.92 -10.79 8.59
CA ARG A 156 4.07 -9.50 7.89
C ARG A 156 2.72 -8.83 7.72
N TYR A 157 2.63 -7.57 8.13
CA TYR A 157 1.38 -6.80 8.16
C TYR A 157 1.43 -5.52 7.30
N ILE A 158 2.59 -5.21 6.72
CA ILE A 158 2.86 -3.97 5.99
C ILE A 158 3.56 -4.34 4.68
N MET A 159 3.11 -3.75 3.56
CA MET A 159 3.77 -3.88 2.26
C MET A 159 4.30 -2.52 1.77
N TYR A 160 5.58 -2.47 1.45
CA TYR A 160 6.24 -1.25 0.96
C TYR A 160 6.00 -1.06 -0.54
N GLY A 161 5.05 -0.19 -0.89
CA GLY A 161 4.77 0.22 -2.28
C GLY A 161 5.78 1.22 -2.88
N SER A 162 6.68 1.78 -2.07
CA SER A 162 7.76 2.66 -2.53
C SER A 162 9.03 2.49 -1.69
N ASN A 163 10.18 2.87 -2.25
CA ASN A 163 11.47 2.89 -1.57
C ASN A 163 12.00 4.34 -1.57
N SER A 164 11.79 5.05 -0.46
CA SER A 164 12.28 6.43 -0.31
C SER A 164 13.75 6.43 0.14
N VAL A 165 14.62 7.04 -0.66
CA VAL A 165 16.03 7.29 -0.31
C VAL A 165 16.19 8.77 0.05
N SER A 166 16.75 9.05 1.23
CA SER A 166 17.14 10.41 1.61
C SER A 166 18.28 10.89 0.71
N ALA A 167 18.07 12.01 0.01
CA ALA A 167 19.06 12.60 -0.89
C ALA A 167 19.18 14.11 -0.65
N PHE A 168 20.39 14.65 -0.85
CA PHE A 168 20.57 16.09 -0.99
C PHE A 168 20.19 16.51 -2.41
N CYS A 169 19.11 17.26 -2.53
CA CYS A 169 18.68 17.87 -3.79
C CYS A 169 19.30 19.28 -3.91
N TYR A 170 20.05 19.52 -4.98
CA TYR A 170 20.71 20.80 -5.24
C TYR A 170 19.98 21.56 -6.35
N ASN A 171 19.77 22.87 -6.18
CA ASN A 171 19.24 23.72 -7.25
C ASN A 171 20.40 24.15 -8.16
N ALA A 172 20.54 23.46 -9.31
CA ALA A 172 21.62 23.70 -10.27
C ALA A 172 21.67 25.17 -10.73
N ASN A 173 20.52 25.80 -11.00
CA ASN A 173 20.48 27.20 -11.44
C ASN A 173 21.06 28.14 -10.36
N THR A 174 20.75 27.91 -9.08
CA THR A 174 21.32 28.70 -7.97
C THR A 174 22.83 28.48 -7.83
N LEU A 175 23.34 27.28 -8.11
CA LEU A 175 24.78 27.01 -8.11
C LEU A 175 25.47 27.66 -9.32
N ASP A 176 24.85 27.63 -10.50
CA ASP A 176 25.33 28.32 -11.71
C ASP A 176 25.34 29.85 -11.53
N GLU A 177 24.35 30.44 -10.84
CA GLU A 177 24.32 31.86 -10.49
C GLU A 177 25.37 32.24 -9.44
N ALA A 178 25.65 31.35 -8.47
CA ALA A 178 26.60 31.61 -7.39
C ALA A 178 28.07 31.40 -7.80
N PHE A 179 28.35 30.42 -8.64
CA PHE A 179 29.71 29.97 -8.99
C PHE A 179 30.07 30.17 -10.47
N GLY A 180 29.07 30.31 -11.34
CA GLY A 180 29.22 30.28 -12.80
C GLY A 180 29.04 28.86 -13.35
N VAL A 181 28.41 28.77 -14.52
CA VAL A 181 28.12 27.51 -15.21
C VAL A 181 29.39 26.67 -15.40
N GLY A 182 29.38 25.45 -14.86
CA GLY A 182 30.51 24.51 -14.96
C GLY A 182 31.70 24.78 -14.03
N ASN A 183 31.62 25.78 -13.15
CA ASN A 183 32.69 26.13 -12.19
C ASN A 183 32.47 25.53 -10.78
N TRP A 184 31.53 24.59 -10.63
CA TRP A 184 31.22 23.94 -9.36
C TRP A 184 31.13 22.43 -9.52
N GLU A 185 31.51 21.70 -8.46
CA GLU A 185 31.29 20.26 -8.34
C GLU A 185 30.48 19.96 -7.07
N LEU A 186 29.69 18.88 -7.08
CA LEU A 186 28.95 18.45 -5.90
C LEU A 186 29.91 18.00 -4.79
N PRO A 187 29.70 18.43 -3.53
CA PRO A 187 30.56 18.02 -2.43
C PRO A 187 30.43 16.52 -2.16
N ARG A 188 31.57 15.86 -1.98
CA ARG A 188 31.70 14.42 -1.70
C ARG A 188 31.97 14.14 -0.22
N THR A 189 32.37 15.16 0.54
CA THR A 189 32.58 15.09 1.99
C THR A 189 31.78 16.16 2.74
N THR A 190 31.55 15.94 4.04
CA THR A 190 30.90 16.91 4.92
C THR A 190 31.67 18.23 4.99
N ASP A 191 33.00 18.19 4.95
CA ASP A 191 33.84 19.39 5.00
C ASP A 191 33.75 20.21 3.71
N GLU A 192 33.73 19.57 2.54
CA GLU A 192 33.43 20.22 1.25
C GLU A 192 32.03 20.84 1.24
N MET A 193 31.04 20.12 1.75
CA MET A 193 29.66 20.61 1.87
C MET A 193 29.59 21.85 2.78
N LEU A 194 30.30 21.85 3.92
CA LEU A 194 30.40 22.99 4.83
C LEU A 194 31.19 24.16 4.22
N ALA A 195 32.20 23.90 3.38
CA ALA A 195 32.94 24.92 2.66
C ALA A 195 32.06 25.60 1.59
N MET A 196 31.40 24.82 0.73
CA MET A 196 30.43 25.30 -0.25
C MET A 196 29.29 26.09 0.42
N SER A 197 28.79 25.61 1.57
CA SER A 197 27.75 26.30 2.35
C SER A 197 28.18 27.68 2.82
N LYS A 198 29.43 27.83 3.28
CA LYS A 198 29.98 29.14 3.70
C LYS A 198 30.13 30.10 2.53
N ASP A 199 30.56 29.60 1.37
CA ASP A 199 30.73 30.43 0.18
C ASP A 199 29.37 30.92 -0.35
N LEU A 200 28.38 30.02 -0.47
CA LEU A 200 26.99 30.38 -0.81
C LEU A 200 26.42 31.49 0.09
N VAL A 201 26.59 31.35 1.41
CA VAL A 201 26.15 32.37 2.38
C VAL A 201 26.90 33.69 2.20
N SER A 202 28.21 33.65 1.92
CA SER A 202 29.00 34.86 1.65
C SER A 202 28.56 35.62 0.39
N LYS A 203 28.00 34.88 -0.59
CA LYS A 203 27.42 35.38 -1.84
C LYS A 203 25.94 35.79 -1.72
N GLY A 204 25.32 35.63 -0.54
CA GLY A 204 23.94 36.03 -0.27
C GLY A 204 22.88 34.93 -0.49
N TYR A 205 23.28 33.68 -0.71
CA TYR A 205 22.37 32.54 -0.90
C TYR A 205 22.17 31.73 0.39
N TYR A 206 21.05 31.02 0.48
CA TYR A 206 20.82 30.03 1.53
C TYR A 206 21.47 28.69 1.17
N ALA A 207 22.37 28.19 2.03
CA ALA A 207 23.05 26.91 1.81
C ALA A 207 22.15 25.68 2.00
N PHE A 208 21.15 25.77 2.89
CA PHE A 208 20.19 24.71 3.15
C PHE A 208 18.78 25.27 3.25
N SER A 209 17.82 24.53 2.67
CA SER A 209 16.40 24.68 2.95
C SER A 209 15.87 23.34 3.44
N ALA A 210 15.27 23.32 4.63
CA ALA A 210 14.59 22.14 5.15
C ALA A 210 13.12 22.20 4.74
N CYS A 211 12.73 21.41 3.72
CA CYS A 211 11.32 21.18 3.44
C CYS A 211 10.80 20.08 4.37
N SER A 212 9.90 20.43 5.30
CA SER A 212 9.23 19.48 6.19
C SER A 212 8.03 18.76 5.54
N GLY A 213 7.73 19.05 4.27
CA GLY A 213 6.65 18.44 3.52
C GLY A 213 7.12 17.78 2.23
N ILE A 214 6.88 16.48 2.10
CA ILE A 214 6.91 15.80 0.80
C ILE A 214 5.60 16.17 0.11
N SER A 215 5.63 17.24 -0.67
CA SER A 215 4.51 17.68 -1.51
C SER A 215 5.05 18.42 -2.72
N PRO A 216 5.41 17.71 -3.80
CA PRO A 216 5.82 18.32 -5.07
C PRO A 216 4.59 18.91 -5.79
N ARG A 217 3.97 19.92 -5.18
CA ARG A 217 2.86 20.68 -5.75
C ARG A 217 3.40 21.56 -6.89
N HIS A 218 3.56 20.96 -8.07
CA HIS A 218 3.80 21.70 -9.30
C HIS A 218 2.60 22.61 -9.59
N ARG A 219 2.71 23.88 -9.19
CA ARG A 219 1.96 24.98 -9.77
C ARG A 219 2.95 26.00 -10.30
N ILE A 220 3.48 25.72 -11.49
CA ILE A 220 4.02 26.77 -12.36
C ILE A 220 2.80 27.47 -12.94
N SER A 221 2.44 28.62 -12.36
CA SER A 221 1.42 29.51 -12.93
C SER A 221 2.12 30.74 -13.48
N SER A 222 2.06 30.87 -14.82
CA SER A 222 2.34 32.05 -15.66
C SER A 222 3.68 32.76 -15.44
#